data_AF-A0A820C527-F1
#
_entry.id   AF-A0A820C527-F1
#
_cell.length_a   1.000
_cell.length_b   1.000
_cell.length_c   1.000
_cell.angle_alpha   90.00
_cell.angle_beta   90.00
_cell.angle_gamma   90.00
#
_symmetry.space_group_name_H-M   'P 1'
#
loop_
_entity.id
_entity.type
_entity.pdbx_description
1 polymer ?
#
loop_
_entity_poly.entity_id
_entity_poly.type
_entity_poly.pdbx_seq_one_letter_code
_entity_poly.pdbx_strand_id
1 'polypeptide(L)'
;MKQATTSTSLLSPFNGKTIVLELGHEIGFKAKQELINYLREQQAHISYILTASTDYVLAMNNVDSYKIRRAKQLGLPIVNVEYVYRCRCLPPGQTSIDISKFIIKSAEDQENFTKTGTISMEGISSSFKNHVRHPCSLECRVNVTKINKFDLTKIKLWNSEDVDLPGFDELTHCEIGKWAIFKETNDNSSVFFVLELQVIPEQYYDRTTSDYRLRFRYEKQTIIGEEPQHDKKISIQYAFSDDPNEQQQLFASYYYRVAKMPRITRIREMLPNKLGSKLLLRSLFTHRIDTQILDENVCQLIESIWLESIGDLNKILSISPESITLKTIIEAEAALLELKSTNNSAAALRFYSLIPHRQEYNIDLIKNRRALTEKIDLCQMLRDMLTVNELTNWNVKAPIEAKYRALKCHIETVASSTPEFKNIANIIQSSTDSDEQIVIHNVFSVAKQTDALNFCTTLSHQRQLFHGSKYVNFLGILSR
;
A
#
# COMPACT_ATOMS: atom_id res chain seq x y z
N MET A 1 -3.27 17.76 59.97
CA MET A 1 -3.31 18.50 58.69
C MET A 1 -2.46 17.75 57.66
N LYS A 2 -3.09 16.95 56.80
CA LYS A 2 -2.42 16.38 55.61
C LYS A 2 -2.92 17.19 54.41
N GLN A 3 -1.98 17.83 53.71
CA GLN A 3 -2.25 18.66 52.54
C GLN A 3 -2.91 17.83 51.44
N ALA A 4 -4.06 18.30 50.98
CA ALA A 4 -4.71 17.83 49.77
C ALA A 4 -3.93 18.37 48.56
N THR A 5 -3.23 17.50 47.83
CA THR A 5 -2.75 17.80 46.49
C THR A 5 -3.93 17.68 45.53
N THR A 6 -4.58 18.80 45.23
CA THR A 6 -5.50 18.94 44.10
C THR A 6 -4.70 18.78 42.80
N SER A 7 -4.71 17.57 42.24
CA SER A 7 -4.32 17.34 40.85
C SER A 7 -5.44 17.86 39.95
N THR A 8 -5.20 18.99 39.28
CA THR A 8 -6.03 19.48 38.18
C THR A 8 -6.01 18.43 37.07
N SER A 9 -7.02 17.56 37.02
CA SER A 9 -7.18 16.60 35.93
C SER A 9 -7.51 17.39 34.67
N LEU A 10 -6.51 17.55 33.79
CA LEU A 10 -6.69 18.10 32.46
C LEU A 10 -7.76 17.28 31.73
N LEU A 11 -8.88 17.93 31.38
CA LEU A 11 -10.07 17.28 30.82
C LEU A 11 -9.80 16.82 29.38
N SER A 12 -10.25 15.60 29.08
CA SER A 12 -10.15 14.99 27.75
C SER A 12 -10.85 15.84 26.67
N PRO A 13 -10.35 15.88 25.41
CA PRO A 13 -11.02 16.61 24.33
C PRO A 13 -12.38 16.03 23.96
N PHE A 14 -12.67 14.80 24.41
CA PHE A 14 -13.94 14.11 24.21
C PHE A 14 -14.93 14.29 25.36
N ASN A 15 -14.51 14.91 26.47
CA ASN A 15 -15.34 15.02 27.66
C ASN A 15 -16.61 15.83 27.39
N GLY A 16 -17.76 15.22 27.70
CA GLY A 16 -19.08 15.85 27.56
C GLY A 16 -19.55 16.00 26.11
N LYS A 17 -18.80 15.46 25.13
CA LYS A 17 -19.15 15.56 23.70
C LYS A 17 -20.12 14.46 23.29
N THR A 18 -21.16 14.82 22.54
CA THR A 18 -22.09 13.87 21.93
C THR A 18 -21.62 13.52 20.53
N ILE A 19 -21.21 12.26 20.32
CA ILE A 19 -20.59 11.78 19.10
C ILE A 19 -21.47 10.70 18.47
N VAL A 20 -21.74 10.81 17.16
CA VAL A 20 -22.38 9.76 16.37
C VAL A 20 -21.31 9.04 15.55
N LEU A 21 -21.29 7.72 15.59
CA LEU A 21 -20.32 6.90 14.86
C LEU A 21 -20.90 6.43 13.53
N GLU A 22 -20.17 6.71 12.44
CA GLU A 22 -20.43 6.17 11.10
C GLU A 22 -19.18 5.46 10.56
N LEU A 23 -19.01 4.25 11.07
CA LEU A 23 -17.88 3.38 10.78
C LEU A 23 -18.34 2.36 9.74
N GLY A 24 -17.72 2.37 8.55
CA GLY A 24 -18.06 1.46 7.45
C GLY A 24 -18.05 -0.02 7.86
N HIS A 25 -18.57 -0.89 6.99
CA HIS A 25 -18.59 -2.34 7.24
C HIS A 25 -17.20 -2.96 7.30
N GLU A 26 -16.19 -2.26 6.78
CA GLU A 26 -14.77 -2.64 6.77
C GLU A 26 -14.14 -2.68 8.17
N ILE A 27 -14.70 -1.97 9.16
CA ILE A 27 -14.24 -2.11 10.55
C ILE A 27 -14.93 -3.31 11.20
N GLY A 28 -14.15 -4.32 11.58
CA GLY A 28 -14.64 -5.45 12.37
C GLY A 28 -15.27 -5.02 13.70
N PHE A 29 -16.30 -5.76 14.15
CA PHE A 29 -17.05 -5.48 15.38
C PHE A 29 -16.16 -5.18 16.60
N LYS A 30 -15.08 -5.95 16.77
CA LYS A 30 -14.13 -5.77 17.88
C LYS A 30 -13.47 -4.39 17.90
N ALA A 31 -13.01 -3.90 16.74
CA ALA A 31 -12.39 -2.58 16.65
C ALA A 31 -13.41 -1.45 16.86
N LYS A 32 -14.67 -1.63 16.42
CA LYS A 32 -15.76 -0.71 16.76
C LYS A 32 -15.99 -0.64 18.27
N GLN A 33 -16.00 -1.79 18.97
CA GLN A 33 -16.15 -1.84 20.43
C GLN A 33 -14.98 -1.21 21.17
N GLU A 34 -13.73 -1.41 20.72
CA GLU A 34 -12.55 -0.78 21.32
C GLU A 34 -12.60 0.75 21.23
N LEU A 35 -13.00 1.28 20.07
CA LEU A 35 -13.19 2.73 19.86
C LEU A 35 -14.31 3.30 20.75
N ILE A 36 -15.45 2.59 20.83
CA ILE A 36 -16.59 2.96 21.69
C ILE A 36 -16.17 3.00 23.15
N ASN A 37 -15.44 1.98 23.62
CA ASN A 37 -15.00 1.91 25.01
C ASN A 37 -14.03 3.05 25.34
N TYR A 38 -13.06 3.32 24.46
CA TYR A 38 -12.14 4.45 24.63
C TYR A 38 -12.88 5.79 24.74
N LEU A 39 -13.81 6.08 23.82
CA LEU A 39 -14.57 7.33 23.85
C LEU A 39 -15.41 7.47 25.14
N ARG A 40 -15.98 6.38 25.65
CA ARG A 40 -16.70 6.37 26.93
C ARG A 40 -15.78 6.59 28.13
N GLU A 41 -14.60 5.97 28.16
CA GLU A 41 -13.57 6.22 29.19
C GLU A 41 -13.15 7.69 29.22
N GLN A 42 -13.15 8.34 28.06
CA GLN A 42 -12.90 9.77 27.89
C GLN A 42 -14.14 10.66 28.15
N GLN A 43 -15.20 10.11 28.75
CA GLN A 43 -16.44 10.80 29.10
C GLN A 43 -17.23 11.40 27.91
N ALA A 44 -17.09 10.82 26.70
CA ALA A 44 -17.98 11.14 25.59
C ALA A 44 -19.30 10.37 25.64
N HIS A 45 -20.36 10.99 25.16
CA HIS A 45 -21.67 10.39 24.98
C HIS A 45 -21.83 9.89 23.54
N ILE A 46 -21.93 8.57 23.36
CA ILE A 46 -22.08 7.97 22.02
C ILE A 46 -23.58 7.80 21.72
N SER A 47 -24.08 8.57 20.75
CA SER A 47 -25.47 8.49 20.31
C SER A 47 -25.63 7.63 19.07
N TYR A 48 -26.70 6.84 19.02
CA TYR A 48 -27.12 6.10 17.83
C TYR A 48 -28.00 6.93 16.90
N ILE A 49 -28.59 8.02 17.43
CA ILE A 49 -29.50 8.91 16.72
C ILE A 49 -28.82 10.26 16.53
N LEU A 50 -28.91 10.78 15.31
CA LEU A 50 -28.35 12.08 14.95
C LEU A 50 -29.36 13.19 15.28
N THR A 51 -28.99 14.03 16.25
CA THR A 51 -29.82 15.14 16.78
C THR A 51 -29.07 16.46 16.68
N ALA A 52 -29.77 17.59 16.83
CA ALA A 52 -29.14 18.92 16.87
C ALA A 52 -28.17 19.11 18.05
N SER A 53 -28.24 18.24 19.06
CA SER A 53 -27.31 18.22 20.20
C SER A 53 -26.05 17.38 19.96
N THR A 54 -25.88 16.83 18.75
CA THR A 54 -24.67 16.08 18.36
C THR A 54 -23.54 17.07 18.06
N ASP A 55 -22.37 16.91 18.68
CA ASP A 55 -21.23 17.81 18.44
C ASP A 55 -20.57 17.55 17.07
N TYR A 56 -20.38 16.27 16.70
CA TYR A 56 -19.85 15.88 15.40
C TYR A 56 -20.10 14.39 15.10
N VAL A 57 -20.01 14.04 13.82
CA VAL A 57 -20.07 12.65 13.34
C VAL A 57 -18.67 12.13 13.10
N LEU A 58 -18.31 10.99 13.69
CA LEU A 58 -17.02 10.36 13.45
C LEU A 58 -17.12 9.33 12.31
N ALA A 59 -16.37 9.53 11.23
CA ALA A 59 -16.41 8.69 10.02
C ALA A 59 -15.01 8.28 9.56
N MET A 60 -14.87 7.09 8.97
CA MET A 60 -13.57 6.60 8.49
C MET A 60 -13.15 7.22 7.16
N ASN A 61 -14.08 7.24 6.21
CA ASN A 61 -13.88 7.66 4.82
C ASN A 61 -15.03 8.59 4.40
N ASN A 62 -14.93 9.20 3.22
CA ASN A 62 -16.01 9.96 2.60
C ASN A 62 -17.12 9.02 2.07
N VAL A 63 -17.81 8.36 2.99
CA VAL A 63 -18.89 7.41 2.69
C VAL A 63 -20.20 8.17 2.57
N ASP A 64 -20.94 8.01 1.46
CA ASP A 64 -22.27 8.60 1.33
C ASP A 64 -23.31 7.74 2.07
N SER A 65 -23.53 8.05 3.35
CA SER A 65 -24.52 7.37 4.20
C SER A 65 -25.67 8.29 4.59
N TYR A 66 -26.81 7.70 4.98
CA TYR A 66 -27.97 8.45 5.48
C TYR A 66 -27.59 9.40 6.62
N LYS A 67 -26.77 8.94 7.57
CA LYS A 67 -26.31 9.76 8.71
C LYS A 67 -25.37 10.87 8.26
N ILE A 68 -24.51 10.63 7.27
CA ILE A 68 -23.61 11.66 6.72
C ILE A 68 -24.41 12.72 5.96
N ARG A 69 -25.38 12.34 5.13
CA ARG A 69 -26.30 13.29 4.47
C ARG A 69 -27.12 14.10 5.48
N ARG A 70 -27.64 13.44 6.52
CA ARG A 70 -28.39 14.12 7.59
C ARG A 70 -27.51 15.05 8.43
N ALA A 71 -26.26 14.66 8.71
CA ALA A 71 -25.28 15.51 9.39
C ALA A 71 -25.03 16.81 8.61
N LYS A 72 -24.82 16.71 7.29
CA LYS A 72 -24.66 17.87 6.40
C LYS A 72 -25.89 18.79 6.44
N GLN A 73 -27.09 18.23 6.37
CA GLN A 73 -28.34 19.01 6.47
C GLN A 73 -28.48 19.75 7.81
N LEU A 74 -27.94 19.21 8.89
CA LEU A 74 -27.94 19.83 10.21
C LEU A 74 -26.71 20.73 10.46
N GLY A 75 -25.82 20.89 9.47
CA GLY A 75 -24.59 21.67 9.62
C GLY A 75 -23.57 21.07 10.59
N LEU A 76 -23.63 19.76 10.84
CA LEU A 76 -22.75 19.09 11.79
C LEU A 76 -21.41 18.72 11.15
N PRO A 77 -20.28 18.91 11.85
CA PRO A 77 -18.97 18.51 11.34
C PRO A 77 -18.88 16.99 11.20
N ILE A 78 -18.33 16.54 10.07
CA ILE A 78 -17.97 15.14 9.84
C ILE A 78 -16.46 15.03 10.02
N VAL A 79 -16.03 14.28 11.04
CA VAL A 79 -14.65 14.23 11.52
C VAL A 79 -14.08 12.84 11.25
N ASN A 80 -12.88 12.79 10.69
CA ASN A 80 -12.19 11.54 10.42
C ASN A 80 -11.84 10.82 11.74
N VAL A 81 -12.06 9.50 11.80
CA VAL A 81 -11.71 8.64 12.94
C VAL A 81 -10.24 8.78 13.36
N GLU A 82 -9.35 9.14 12.44
CA GLU A 82 -7.94 9.47 12.70
C GLU A 82 -7.78 10.52 13.82
N TYR A 83 -8.74 11.44 13.97
CA TYR A 83 -8.76 12.40 15.09
C TYR A 83 -8.66 11.71 16.46
N VAL A 84 -9.38 10.60 16.64
CA VAL A 84 -9.41 9.85 17.90
C VAL A 84 -8.06 9.17 18.15
N TYR A 85 -7.46 8.57 17.11
CA TYR A 85 -6.14 7.95 17.22
C TYR A 85 -5.06 8.98 17.54
N ARG A 86 -5.12 10.16 16.92
CA ARG A 86 -4.18 11.25 17.17
C ARG A 86 -4.31 11.78 18.60
N CYS A 87 -5.52 11.95 19.11
CA CYS A 87 -5.73 12.36 20.51
C CYS A 87 -5.24 11.30 21.50
N ARG A 88 -5.33 10.01 21.16
CA ARG A 88 -4.82 8.91 22.00
C ARG A 88 -3.29 8.88 22.10
N CYS A 89 -2.60 9.42 21.10
CA CYS A 89 -1.14 9.40 21.01
C CYS A 89 -0.47 10.70 21.51
N LEU A 90 -1.22 11.57 22.19
CA LEU A 90 -0.68 12.85 22.69
C LEU A 90 0.32 12.64 23.85
N PRO A 91 1.42 13.42 23.89
CA PRO A 91 2.32 13.44 25.04
C PRO A 91 1.61 13.90 26.32
N PRO A 92 2.10 13.50 27.51
CA PRO A 92 1.59 14.01 28.77
C PRO A 92 1.68 15.54 28.81
N GLY A 93 0.52 16.21 28.92
CA GLY A 93 0.41 17.68 28.98
C GLY A 93 -0.13 18.36 27.71
N GLN A 94 -0.26 17.65 26.59
CA GLN A 94 -0.97 18.15 25.40
C GLN A 94 -2.39 17.58 25.37
N THR A 95 -3.41 18.45 25.42
CA THR A 95 -4.79 18.03 25.70
C THR A 95 -5.73 18.06 24.51
N SER A 96 -5.40 18.78 23.44
CA SER A 96 -6.27 18.83 22.27
C SER A 96 -5.50 19.00 20.99
N ILE A 97 -5.93 18.24 19.99
CA ILE A 97 -5.60 18.48 18.61
C ILE A 97 -6.75 19.27 18.00
N ASP A 98 -6.43 20.24 17.17
CA ASP A 98 -7.42 21.00 16.42
C ASP A 98 -8.24 20.08 15.52
N ILE A 99 -9.53 19.92 15.88
CA ILE A 99 -10.48 19.03 15.21
C ILE A 99 -10.74 19.46 13.77
N SER A 100 -10.56 20.75 13.44
CA SER A 100 -10.82 21.29 12.10
C SER A 100 -9.92 20.66 11.02
N LYS A 101 -8.72 20.21 11.42
CA LYS A 101 -7.76 19.51 10.54
C LYS A 101 -8.20 18.10 10.14
N PHE A 102 -9.21 17.56 10.83
CA PHE A 102 -9.73 16.22 10.61
C PHE A 102 -11.13 16.23 10.02
N ILE A 103 -11.68 17.40 9.67
CA ILE A 103 -12.98 17.49 9.02
C ILE A 103 -12.88 16.93 7.60
N ILE A 104 -13.73 15.96 7.28
CA ILE A 104 -13.89 15.39 5.95
C ILE A 104 -14.64 16.40 5.10
N LYS A 105 -13.92 17.10 4.20
CA LYS A 105 -14.51 18.03 3.24
C LYS A 105 -15.15 17.27 2.09
N SER A 106 -16.34 17.68 1.67
CA SER A 106 -17.00 17.10 0.51
C SER A 106 -16.46 17.71 -0.80
N ALA A 107 -16.67 17.04 -1.94
CA ALA A 107 -16.25 17.56 -3.24
C ALA A 107 -16.91 18.91 -3.59
N GLU A 108 -18.10 19.19 -3.05
CA GLU A 108 -18.84 20.46 -3.23
C GLU A 108 -18.22 21.63 -2.45
N ASP A 109 -17.43 21.37 -1.40
CA ASP A 109 -16.79 22.41 -0.58
C ASP A 109 -15.51 23.00 -1.22
N GLN A 110 -15.01 22.38 -2.30
CA GLN A 110 -13.81 22.85 -3.02
C GLN A 110 -14.09 24.03 -3.96
N GLU A 111 -15.32 24.19 -4.46
CA GLU A 111 -15.66 25.31 -5.34
C GLU A 111 -15.75 26.65 -4.59
N ASN A 112 -16.13 26.64 -3.31
CA ASN A 112 -16.35 27.86 -2.53
C ASN A 112 -15.07 28.45 -1.90
N PHE A 113 -13.96 27.72 -1.85
CA PHE A 113 -12.69 28.21 -1.29
C PHE A 113 -11.77 28.92 -2.31
N THR A 114 -12.13 28.94 -3.59
CA THR A 114 -11.41 29.72 -4.62
C THR A 114 -11.79 31.20 -4.65
N LYS A 115 -12.77 31.62 -3.83
CA LYS A 115 -13.23 33.01 -3.73
C LYS A 115 -13.27 33.46 -2.27
N THR A 116 -12.10 33.78 -1.70
CA THR A 116 -11.82 34.97 -0.88
C THR A 116 -10.58 34.75 -0.02
N GLY A 117 -9.65 35.71 -0.10
CA GLY A 117 -8.89 36.15 1.07
C GLY A 117 -7.53 35.50 1.32
N THR A 118 -6.51 36.18 0.83
CA THR A 118 -5.11 36.14 1.28
C THR A 118 -4.96 36.00 2.80
N ILE A 119 -4.19 35.01 3.27
CA ILE A 119 -3.46 35.11 4.55
C ILE A 119 -2.04 34.61 4.33
N SER A 120 -1.09 35.46 4.71
CA SER A 120 0.35 35.34 4.57
C SER A 120 0.98 34.20 5.38
N MET A 121 2.18 33.82 4.94
CA MET A 121 3.15 32.94 5.61
C MET A 121 3.37 33.28 7.09
N GLU A 122 3.65 32.25 7.91
CA GLU A 122 4.80 32.26 8.84
C GLU A 122 5.08 30.84 9.39
N GLY A 123 6.36 30.50 9.49
CA GLY A 123 6.86 29.14 9.52
C GLY A 123 6.96 28.46 10.88
N ILE A 124 7.19 27.15 10.84
CA ILE A 124 7.95 26.42 11.86
C ILE A 124 8.89 25.47 11.13
N SER A 125 10.17 25.82 11.15
CA SER A 125 11.29 24.98 10.74
C SER A 125 11.46 23.79 11.68
N SER A 126 11.98 22.69 11.11
CA SER A 126 12.98 21.81 11.71
C SER A 126 13.01 21.72 13.24
N SER A 127 12.31 20.73 13.81
CA SER A 127 12.69 20.00 15.03
C SER A 127 11.60 18.99 15.32
N PHE A 128 11.85 17.71 15.10
CA PHE A 128 11.41 16.55 15.91
C PHE A 128 11.84 15.29 15.17
N LYS A 129 13.17 15.08 15.16
CA LYS A 129 13.72 13.73 15.12
C LYS A 129 13.37 13.06 16.43
N ASN A 130 13.03 11.78 16.32
CA ASN A 130 12.91 10.77 17.38
C ASN A 130 11.51 10.55 18.01
N HIS A 131 11.08 9.30 17.81
CA HIS A 131 10.12 8.52 18.61
C HIS A 131 8.64 8.65 18.26
N VAL A 132 8.29 8.34 17.02
CA VAL A 132 6.95 7.80 16.71
C VAL A 132 7.03 6.29 16.75
N ARG A 133 6.61 5.68 17.86
CA ARG A 133 6.21 4.27 17.86
C ARG A 133 4.95 4.17 17.00
N HIS A 134 5.06 3.50 15.86
CA HIS A 134 3.94 3.17 14.98
C HIS A 134 2.80 2.47 15.75
N PRO A 135 1.52 2.81 15.49
CA PRO A 135 0.39 2.05 16.00
C PRO A 135 0.19 0.81 15.12
N CYS A 136 1.09 -0.17 15.27
CA CYS A 136 0.79 -1.56 14.92
C CYS A 136 1.23 -2.47 16.07
N SER A 137 0.72 -2.15 17.25
CA SER A 137 0.62 -3.10 18.36
C SER A 137 -0.85 -3.24 18.71
N LEU A 138 -1.62 -3.88 17.84
CA LEU A 138 -2.66 -4.78 18.30
C LEU A 138 -1.95 -5.94 19.01
N GLU A 139 -1.46 -5.68 20.22
CA GLU A 139 -1.36 -6.72 21.23
C GLU A 139 -2.79 -7.24 21.40
N CYS A 140 -3.13 -8.31 20.70
CA CYS A 140 -4.18 -9.18 21.16
C CYS A 140 -3.72 -9.76 22.50
N ARG A 141 -3.93 -9.03 23.60
CA ARG A 141 -4.11 -9.64 24.92
C ARG A 141 -5.41 -10.44 24.83
N VAL A 142 -5.31 -11.64 24.30
CA VAL A 142 -6.32 -12.66 24.51
C VAL A 142 -6.20 -13.02 25.98
N ASN A 143 -7.24 -12.74 26.77
CA ASN A 143 -7.35 -13.25 28.13
C ASN A 143 -7.14 -14.77 28.07
N VAL A 144 -6.06 -15.24 28.72
CA VAL A 144 -5.54 -16.62 28.65
C VAL A 144 -6.45 -17.65 29.35
N THR A 145 -7.67 -17.29 29.69
CA THR A 145 -8.60 -18.17 30.40
C THR A 145 -9.72 -18.62 29.46
N LYS A 146 -9.57 -19.84 28.92
CA LYS A 146 -10.49 -20.64 28.09
C LYS A 146 -10.25 -20.60 26.56
N ILE A 147 -9.12 -21.14 26.11
CA ILE A 147 -9.09 -21.83 24.82
C ILE A 147 -9.78 -23.17 25.05
N ASN A 148 -11.04 -23.32 24.62
CA ASN A 148 -11.61 -24.65 24.42
C ASN A 148 -10.62 -25.43 23.53
N LYS A 149 -10.27 -26.67 23.91
CA LYS A 149 -9.40 -27.55 23.12
C LYS A 149 -10.02 -27.76 21.73
N PHE A 150 -9.71 -26.88 20.79
CA PHE A 150 -10.00 -27.09 19.38
C PHE A 150 -9.19 -28.31 18.95
N ASP A 151 -9.89 -29.38 18.58
CA ASP A 151 -9.28 -30.66 18.30
C ASP A 151 -8.76 -30.69 16.87
N LEU A 152 -7.47 -30.37 16.72
CA LEU A 152 -6.78 -30.37 15.45
C LEU A 152 -6.77 -31.74 14.76
N THR A 153 -7.04 -32.84 15.48
CA THR A 153 -7.08 -34.19 14.88
C THR A 153 -8.32 -34.41 14.02
N LYS A 154 -9.35 -33.56 14.16
CA LYS A 154 -10.58 -33.64 13.36
C LYS A 154 -10.52 -32.81 12.08
N ILE A 155 -9.49 -31.98 11.93
CA ILE A 155 -9.31 -31.15 10.74
C ILE A 155 -8.50 -31.93 9.71
N LYS A 156 -9.07 -32.16 8.53
CA LYS A 156 -8.32 -32.73 7.41
C LYS A 156 -7.30 -31.70 6.93
N LEU A 157 -6.04 -32.12 6.85
CA LEU A 157 -4.95 -31.35 6.27
C LEU A 157 -4.54 -32.00 4.96
N TRP A 158 -4.40 -31.19 3.93
CA TRP A 158 -3.86 -31.60 2.63
C TRP A 158 -2.46 -31.04 2.46
N ASN A 159 -1.55 -31.81 1.88
CA ASN A 159 -0.28 -31.31 1.40
C ASN A 159 -0.45 -30.73 -0.01
N SER A 160 0.47 -29.86 -0.44
CA SER A 160 0.45 -29.28 -1.78
C SER A 160 0.58 -30.29 -2.93
N GLU A 161 1.02 -31.50 -2.65
CA GLU A 161 1.25 -32.58 -3.63
C GLU A 161 0.10 -33.59 -3.67
N ASP A 162 -0.92 -33.44 -2.80
CA ASP A 162 -2.04 -34.37 -2.72
C ASP A 162 -2.92 -34.26 -3.98
N VAL A 163 -3.26 -35.40 -4.58
CA VAL A 163 -4.04 -35.48 -5.83
C VAL A 163 -5.51 -35.08 -5.63
N ASP A 164 -6.03 -35.24 -4.41
CA ASP A 164 -7.41 -34.91 -4.01
C ASP A 164 -7.53 -33.53 -3.35
N LEU A 165 -6.60 -32.60 -3.65
CA LEU A 165 -6.66 -31.24 -3.14
C LEU A 165 -7.94 -30.53 -3.66
N PRO A 166 -8.76 -29.94 -2.76
CA PRO A 166 -9.95 -29.20 -3.17
C PRO A 166 -9.63 -28.05 -4.12
N GLY A 167 -10.53 -27.83 -5.09
CA GLY A 167 -10.49 -26.69 -5.99
C GLY A 167 -10.67 -25.38 -5.23
N PHE A 168 -9.85 -24.38 -5.53
CA PHE A 168 -9.90 -23.06 -4.89
C PHE A 168 -9.31 -22.00 -5.82
N ASP A 169 -10.14 -21.05 -6.25
CA ASP A 169 -9.73 -19.98 -7.16
C ASP A 169 -8.94 -18.89 -6.41
N GLU A 170 -7.62 -18.92 -6.57
CA GLU A 170 -6.71 -17.94 -6.00
C GLU A 170 -6.55 -16.67 -6.85
N LEU A 171 -6.99 -16.66 -8.10
CA LEU A 171 -6.51 -15.70 -9.11
C LEU A 171 -7.45 -14.52 -9.32
N THR A 172 -8.75 -14.68 -9.09
CA THR A 172 -9.75 -13.66 -9.43
C THR A 172 -10.15 -12.77 -8.25
N HIS A 173 -10.65 -13.38 -7.17
CA HIS A 173 -11.35 -12.66 -6.10
C HIS A 173 -10.92 -13.05 -4.67
N CYS A 174 -9.86 -13.86 -4.55
CA CYS A 174 -9.37 -14.29 -3.25
C CYS A 174 -8.60 -13.17 -2.52
N GLU A 175 -8.87 -13.02 -1.23
CA GLU A 175 -8.26 -12.03 -0.35
C GLU A 175 -7.55 -12.69 0.84
N ILE A 176 -6.57 -11.98 1.43
CA ILE A 176 -5.91 -12.39 2.67
C ILE A 176 -6.70 -11.84 3.86
N GLY A 177 -7.46 -12.71 4.53
CA GLY A 177 -8.19 -12.35 5.75
C GLY A 177 -7.28 -12.21 6.97
N LYS A 178 -6.24 -13.04 7.08
CA LYS A 178 -5.24 -12.95 8.17
C LYS A 178 -3.93 -13.61 7.79
N TRP A 179 -2.81 -13.11 8.30
CA TRP A 179 -1.51 -13.74 8.11
C TRP A 179 -0.57 -13.57 9.29
N ALA A 180 0.45 -14.44 9.39
CA ALA A 180 1.56 -14.30 10.32
C ALA A 180 2.82 -14.97 9.74
N ILE A 181 3.97 -14.35 9.98
CA ILE A 181 5.27 -14.87 9.57
C ILE A 181 6.18 -14.97 10.78
N PHE A 182 6.87 -16.09 10.90
CA PHE A 182 7.86 -16.33 11.94
C PHE A 182 9.16 -16.81 11.33
N LYS A 183 10.28 -16.46 11.96
CA LYS A 183 11.61 -16.98 11.66
C LYS A 183 12.22 -17.61 12.90
N GLU A 184 12.68 -18.83 12.76
CA GLU A 184 13.59 -19.49 13.67
C GLU A 184 15.02 -19.17 13.26
N THR A 185 15.81 -18.69 14.21
CA THR A 185 17.22 -18.38 13.96
C THR A 185 18.07 -19.54 14.47
N ASN A 186 18.72 -20.25 13.55
CA ASN A 186 19.73 -21.28 13.84
C ASN A 186 21.08 -20.84 13.29
N ASP A 187 22.17 -21.37 13.84
CA ASP A 187 23.53 -20.92 13.52
C ASP A 187 23.89 -21.05 12.03
N ASN A 188 23.34 -22.06 11.34
CA ASN A 188 23.62 -22.35 9.91
C ASN A 188 22.37 -22.38 9.01
N SER A 189 21.18 -22.09 9.56
CA SER A 189 19.93 -22.12 8.78
C SER A 189 18.87 -21.17 9.32
N SER A 190 18.04 -20.65 8.44
CA SER A 190 16.84 -19.91 8.80
C SER A 190 15.61 -20.73 8.42
N VAL A 191 14.76 -21.04 9.40
CA VAL A 191 13.48 -21.71 9.14
C VAL A 191 12.38 -20.67 9.25
N PHE A 192 11.56 -20.57 8.21
CA PHE A 192 10.44 -19.67 8.14
C PHE A 192 9.13 -20.43 8.23
N PHE A 193 8.16 -19.81 8.90
CA PHE A 193 6.80 -20.29 9.03
C PHE A 193 5.85 -19.21 8.57
N VAL A 194 5.03 -19.50 7.57
CA VAL A 194 4.04 -18.57 7.02
C VAL A 194 2.65 -19.17 7.23
N LEU A 195 1.79 -18.41 7.88
CA LEU A 195 0.39 -18.76 8.12
C LEU A 195 -0.47 -17.77 7.36
N GLU A 196 -1.45 -18.28 6.63
CA GLU A 196 -2.40 -17.46 5.87
C GLU A 196 -3.81 -18.01 6.07
N LEU A 197 -4.76 -17.09 6.23
CA LEU A 197 -6.19 -17.33 6.13
C LEU A 197 -6.67 -16.57 4.91
N GLN A 198 -7.09 -17.31 3.89
CA GLN A 198 -7.53 -16.81 2.60
C GLN A 198 -9.04 -16.96 2.47
N VAL A 199 -9.67 -15.98 1.83
CA VAL A 199 -11.13 -15.82 1.79
C VAL A 199 -11.55 -15.45 0.38
N ILE A 200 -12.53 -16.18 -0.16
CA ILE A 200 -13.31 -15.76 -1.32
C ILE A 200 -14.57 -15.05 -0.80
N PRO A 201 -14.73 -13.73 -1.04
CA PRO A 201 -15.92 -13.01 -0.64
C PRO A 201 -17.18 -13.64 -1.21
N GLU A 202 -18.29 -13.55 -0.46
CA GLU A 202 -19.53 -14.28 -0.79
C GLU A 202 -20.06 -13.94 -2.18
N GLN A 203 -19.96 -12.67 -2.57
CA GLN A 203 -20.43 -12.19 -3.87
C GLN A 203 -19.65 -12.76 -5.06
N TYR A 204 -18.48 -13.34 -4.81
CA TYR A 204 -17.59 -13.90 -5.84
C TYR A 204 -17.42 -15.42 -5.71
N TYR A 205 -18.09 -16.05 -4.74
CA TYR A 205 -17.95 -17.47 -4.53
C TYR A 205 -18.78 -18.26 -5.55
N ASP A 206 -18.08 -19.07 -6.34
CA ASP A 206 -18.68 -19.97 -7.32
C ASP A 206 -18.22 -21.41 -7.07
N ARG A 207 -19.19 -22.30 -6.82
CA ARG A 207 -18.95 -23.73 -6.58
C ARG A 207 -18.41 -24.49 -7.79
N THR A 208 -18.48 -23.90 -8.98
CA THR A 208 -17.88 -24.49 -10.18
C THR A 208 -16.37 -24.29 -10.24
N THR A 209 -15.85 -23.28 -9.54
CA THR A 209 -14.42 -22.93 -9.53
C THR A 209 -13.75 -23.19 -8.18
N SER A 210 -14.51 -23.17 -7.09
CA SER A 210 -14.01 -23.33 -5.73
C SER A 210 -14.92 -24.20 -4.89
N ASP A 211 -14.38 -25.27 -4.32
CA ASP A 211 -15.13 -26.19 -3.45
C ASP A 211 -15.49 -25.52 -2.12
N TYR A 212 -14.65 -24.60 -1.63
CA TYR A 212 -14.79 -23.94 -0.34
C TYR A 212 -14.50 -22.43 -0.44
N ARG A 213 -15.10 -21.65 0.46
CA ARG A 213 -14.87 -20.20 0.55
C ARG A 213 -13.60 -19.82 1.30
N LEU A 214 -13.19 -20.63 2.27
CA LEU A 214 -12.08 -20.30 3.17
C LEU A 214 -11.00 -21.35 3.08
N ARG A 215 -9.76 -20.88 3.09
CA ARG A 215 -8.58 -21.73 3.08
C ARG A 215 -7.55 -21.24 4.08
N PHE A 216 -7.16 -22.11 4.99
CA PHE A 216 -5.94 -21.96 5.77
C PHE A 216 -4.78 -22.54 4.99
N ARG A 217 -3.69 -21.80 4.89
CA ARG A 217 -2.42 -22.23 4.30
C ARG A 217 -1.32 -22.08 5.33
N TYR A 218 -0.55 -23.15 5.51
CA TYR A 218 0.62 -23.19 6.38
C TYR A 218 1.83 -23.63 5.57
N GLU A 219 2.83 -22.78 5.52
CA GLU A 219 4.10 -23.07 4.86
C GLU A 219 5.21 -23.09 5.88
N LYS A 220 6.06 -24.12 5.80
CA LYS A 220 7.35 -24.18 6.49
C LYS A 220 8.42 -24.29 5.42
N GLN A 221 9.36 -23.36 5.46
CA GLN A 221 10.48 -23.30 4.51
C GLN A 221 11.80 -23.20 5.26
N THR A 222 12.74 -24.09 4.95
CA THR A 222 14.12 -24.02 5.45
C THR A 222 15.03 -23.42 4.39
N ILE A 223 15.80 -22.40 4.77
CA ILE A 223 16.85 -21.78 3.97
C ILE A 223 18.19 -22.08 4.66
N ILE A 224 19.11 -22.70 3.92
CA ILE A 224 20.46 -23.05 4.39
C ILE A 224 21.45 -22.10 3.70
N GLY A 225 22.27 -21.38 4.47
CA GLY A 225 23.21 -20.37 3.95
C GLY A 225 22.58 -19.00 3.62
N GLU A 226 23.41 -18.03 3.21
CA GLU A 226 23.02 -16.64 2.89
C GLU A 226 22.63 -16.44 1.41
N GLU A 227 22.96 -17.39 0.52
CA GLU A 227 22.67 -17.29 -0.90
C GLU A 227 21.38 -18.02 -1.35
N PRO A 228 20.62 -17.46 -2.31
CA PRO A 228 19.33 -17.99 -2.74
C PRO A 228 19.37 -19.31 -3.53
N GLN A 229 20.54 -19.95 -3.71
CA GLN A 229 20.74 -21.15 -4.54
C GLN A 229 20.89 -22.48 -3.77
N HIS A 230 20.95 -22.49 -2.44
CA HIS A 230 21.08 -23.75 -1.69
C HIS A 230 19.76 -24.50 -1.48
N ASP A 231 19.86 -25.82 -1.27
CA ASP A 231 18.76 -26.78 -1.07
C ASP A 231 17.61 -26.20 -0.23
N LYS A 232 16.49 -25.89 -0.90
CA LYS A 232 15.28 -25.39 -0.25
C LYS A 232 14.37 -26.56 0.04
N LYS A 233 14.10 -26.79 1.33
CA LYS A 233 13.01 -27.70 1.75
C LYS A 233 11.77 -26.87 2.06
N ILE A 234 10.74 -27.06 1.24
CA ILE A 234 9.44 -26.40 1.39
C ILE A 234 8.41 -27.47 1.70
N SER A 235 7.58 -27.23 2.72
CA SER A 235 6.39 -28.03 2.99
C SER A 235 5.20 -27.09 3.14
N ILE A 236 4.17 -27.29 2.32
CA ILE A 236 2.95 -26.49 2.35
C ILE A 236 1.77 -27.40 2.67
N GLN A 237 0.95 -26.97 3.61
CA GLN A 237 -0.26 -27.63 4.05
C GLN A 237 -1.46 -26.69 3.92
N TYR A 238 -2.61 -27.28 3.62
CA TYR A 238 -3.87 -26.58 3.46
C TYR A 238 -4.97 -27.20 4.33
N ALA A 239 -5.92 -26.37 4.75
CA ALA A 239 -7.19 -26.81 5.31
C ALA A 239 -8.30 -25.95 4.72
N PHE A 240 -9.41 -26.58 4.36
CA PHE A 240 -10.54 -25.91 3.70
C PHE A 240 -11.78 -26.05 4.56
N SER A 241 -12.61 -24.99 4.59
CA SER A 241 -13.87 -24.98 5.32
C SER A 241 -14.74 -23.83 4.82
N ASP A 242 -16.04 -23.91 5.05
CA ASP A 242 -16.94 -22.77 4.90
C ASP A 242 -17.23 -22.08 6.24
N ASP A 243 -16.82 -22.65 7.37
CA ASP A 243 -17.00 -22.05 8.70
C ASP A 243 -15.83 -21.10 9.05
N PRO A 244 -16.09 -19.78 9.17
CA PRO A 244 -15.07 -18.82 9.58
C PRO A 244 -14.51 -19.08 10.97
N ASN A 245 -15.32 -19.62 11.90
CA ASN A 245 -14.89 -19.86 13.27
C ASN A 245 -13.88 -21.02 13.33
N GLU A 246 -14.15 -22.10 12.60
CA GLU A 246 -13.23 -23.24 12.48
C GLU A 246 -11.87 -22.78 11.94
N GLN A 247 -11.88 -22.02 10.84
CA GLN A 247 -10.68 -21.51 10.19
C GLN A 247 -9.90 -20.53 11.07
N GLN A 248 -10.60 -19.65 11.79
CA GLN A 248 -10.00 -18.73 12.73
C GLN A 248 -9.37 -19.45 13.93
N GLN A 249 -10.01 -20.51 14.44
CA GLN A 249 -9.48 -21.34 15.53
C GLN A 249 -8.28 -22.16 15.08
N LEU A 250 -8.30 -22.69 13.86
CA LEU A 250 -7.15 -23.38 13.26
C LEU A 250 -5.96 -22.44 13.11
N PHE A 251 -6.17 -21.26 12.53
CA PHE A 251 -5.13 -20.23 12.42
C PHE A 251 -4.55 -19.88 13.79
N ALA A 252 -5.41 -19.61 14.79
CA ALA A 252 -4.97 -19.28 16.14
C ALA A 252 -4.15 -20.42 16.76
N SER A 253 -4.57 -21.66 16.58
CA SER A 253 -3.89 -22.85 17.12
C SER A 253 -2.48 -23.00 16.54
N TYR A 254 -2.32 -22.87 15.22
CA TYR A 254 -1.01 -22.89 14.56
C TYR A 254 -0.16 -21.68 14.95
N TYR A 255 -0.75 -20.48 15.03
CA TYR A 255 -0.06 -19.27 15.46
C TYR A 255 0.54 -19.47 16.86
N TYR A 256 -0.24 -19.95 17.82
CA TYR A 256 0.24 -20.17 19.18
C TYR A 256 1.27 -21.30 19.26
N ARG A 257 1.14 -22.34 18.42
CA ARG A 257 2.11 -23.43 18.34
C ARG A 257 3.48 -22.91 17.88
N VAL A 258 3.52 -22.13 16.80
CA VAL A 258 4.77 -21.57 16.27
C VAL A 258 5.33 -20.49 17.22
N ALA A 259 4.48 -19.59 17.72
CA ALA A 259 4.92 -18.53 18.62
C ALA A 259 5.52 -19.02 19.95
N LYS A 260 5.25 -20.27 20.35
CA LYS A 260 5.82 -20.91 21.55
C LYS A 260 7.11 -21.69 21.28
N MET A 261 7.53 -21.85 20.04
CA MET A 261 8.78 -22.52 19.72
C MET A 261 9.98 -21.68 20.18
N PRO A 262 11.08 -22.30 20.63
CA PRO A 262 12.28 -21.58 21.04
C PRO A 262 12.90 -20.85 19.85
N ARG A 263 13.58 -19.73 20.11
CA ARG A 263 14.32 -18.93 19.10
C ARG A 263 13.48 -18.44 17.90
N ILE A 264 12.16 -18.36 18.09
CA ILE A 264 11.24 -17.78 17.12
C ILE A 264 11.14 -16.27 17.30
N THR A 265 11.24 -15.56 16.17
CA THR A 265 10.92 -14.14 16.06
C THR A 265 9.79 -13.95 15.06
N ARG A 266 8.78 -13.14 15.41
CA ARG A 266 7.74 -12.75 14.46
C ARG A 266 8.29 -11.69 13.50
N ILE A 267 8.22 -11.96 12.20
CA ILE A 267 8.63 -11.02 11.17
C ILE A 267 7.44 -10.15 10.76
N ARG A 268 7.72 -8.86 10.57
CA ARG A 268 6.76 -7.87 10.06
C ARG A 268 7.27 -7.12 8.83
N GLU A 269 8.55 -7.31 8.51
CA GLU A 269 9.26 -6.70 7.38
C GLU A 269 9.43 -7.72 6.26
N MET A 270 9.98 -7.30 5.12
CA MET A 270 9.93 -8.13 3.92
C MET A 270 10.59 -9.48 4.06
N LEU A 271 9.89 -10.42 3.44
CA LEU A 271 10.27 -11.78 3.24
C LEU A 271 11.43 -11.85 2.22
N PRO A 272 12.38 -12.77 2.39
CA PRO A 272 13.12 -13.32 1.26
C PRO A 272 12.16 -13.58 0.10
N ASN A 273 12.52 -13.14 -1.11
CA ASN A 273 11.76 -13.41 -2.34
C ASN A 273 11.40 -14.91 -2.34
N LYS A 274 10.10 -15.26 -2.18
CA LYS A 274 9.43 -16.59 -2.25
C LYS A 274 8.72 -17.15 -1.00
N LEU A 275 8.63 -16.44 0.12
CA LEU A 275 7.84 -16.94 1.26
C LEU A 275 6.36 -16.56 1.12
N GLY A 276 5.45 -17.52 1.34
CA GLY A 276 4.01 -17.27 1.29
C GLY A 276 3.39 -17.39 -0.11
N SER A 277 2.06 -17.28 -0.17
CA SER A 277 1.33 -17.26 -1.43
C SER A 277 1.60 -15.97 -2.23
N LYS A 278 1.33 -16.01 -3.54
CA LYS A 278 1.39 -14.82 -4.40
C LYS A 278 0.47 -13.70 -3.89
N LEU A 279 -0.68 -14.07 -3.31
CA LEU A 279 -1.65 -13.14 -2.71
C LEU A 279 -1.06 -12.43 -1.48
N LEU A 280 -0.41 -13.19 -0.59
CA LEU A 280 0.27 -12.60 0.56
C LEU A 280 1.40 -11.69 0.13
N LEU A 281 2.26 -12.14 -0.79
CA LEU A 281 3.35 -11.32 -1.32
C LEU A 281 2.83 -10.01 -1.90
N ARG A 282 1.77 -10.05 -2.71
CA ARG A 282 1.09 -8.84 -3.23
C ARG A 282 0.65 -7.91 -2.10
N SER A 283 -0.07 -8.44 -1.11
CA SER A 283 -0.55 -7.65 0.03
C SER A 283 0.59 -7.00 0.82
N LEU A 284 1.66 -7.74 1.07
CA LEU A 284 2.84 -7.24 1.79
C LEU A 284 3.58 -6.14 0.99
N PHE A 285 3.73 -6.31 -0.32
CA PHE A 285 4.35 -5.29 -1.18
C PHE A 285 3.54 -3.99 -1.19
N THR A 286 2.22 -4.07 -1.37
CA THR A 286 1.34 -2.88 -1.33
C THR A 286 1.42 -2.19 0.02
N HIS A 287 1.28 -2.95 1.12
CA HIS A 287 1.37 -2.39 2.47
C HIS A 287 2.72 -1.71 2.74
N ARG A 288 3.83 -2.26 2.22
CA ARG A 288 5.15 -1.67 2.38
C ARG A 288 5.24 -0.32 1.69
N ILE A 289 4.81 -0.24 0.43
CA ILE A 289 4.82 1.02 -0.33
C ILE A 289 3.95 2.07 0.37
N ASP A 290 2.82 1.67 0.94
CA ASP A 290 1.89 2.58 1.64
C ASP A 290 2.40 3.07 2.99
N THR A 291 3.18 2.27 3.71
CA THR A 291 3.63 2.57 5.08
C THR A 291 5.08 3.04 5.17
N GLN A 292 5.82 3.00 4.06
CA GLN A 292 7.23 3.36 4.06
C GLN A 292 7.45 4.83 4.38
N ILE A 293 8.43 5.07 5.26
CA ILE A 293 9.01 6.38 5.49
C ILE A 293 10.11 6.60 4.46
N LEU A 294 9.97 7.63 3.64
CA LEU A 294 10.91 7.92 2.55
C LEU A 294 12.16 8.66 3.07
N ASP A 295 13.34 8.16 2.69
CA ASP A 295 14.61 8.85 2.87
C ASP A 295 14.73 10.04 1.90
N GLU A 296 15.52 11.04 2.26
CA GLU A 296 15.74 12.25 1.46
C GLU A 296 16.28 11.92 0.07
N ASN A 297 17.23 10.98 -0.04
CA ASN A 297 17.78 10.57 -1.33
C ASN A 297 16.72 9.91 -2.23
N VAL A 298 15.80 9.14 -1.62
CA VAL A 298 14.68 8.51 -2.34
C VAL A 298 13.69 9.59 -2.80
N CYS A 299 13.35 10.55 -1.93
CA CYS A 299 12.52 11.70 -2.30
C CYS A 299 13.12 12.49 -3.46
N GLN A 300 14.42 12.78 -3.42
CA GLN A 300 15.13 13.50 -4.49
C GLN A 300 15.14 12.70 -5.80
N LEU A 301 15.38 11.39 -5.75
CA LEU A 301 15.29 10.52 -6.93
C LEU A 301 13.90 10.58 -7.55
N ILE A 302 12.87 10.40 -6.73
CA ILE A 302 11.47 10.41 -7.19
C ILE A 302 11.13 11.76 -7.81
N GLU A 303 11.35 12.87 -7.10
CA GLU A 303 11.08 14.21 -7.63
C GLU A 303 11.78 14.45 -8.95
N SER A 304 13.05 14.06 -9.05
CA SER A 304 13.81 14.21 -10.29
C SER A 304 13.17 13.40 -11.43
N ILE A 305 12.73 12.14 -11.18
CA ILE A 305 12.09 11.27 -12.18
C ILE A 305 10.82 11.93 -12.71
N TRP A 306 9.98 12.43 -11.81
CA TRP A 306 8.75 13.12 -12.19
C TRP A 306 9.02 14.42 -12.95
N LEU A 307 9.97 15.24 -12.48
CA LEU A 307 10.31 16.52 -13.11
C LEU A 307 10.78 16.34 -14.54
N GLU A 308 11.68 15.38 -14.80
CA GLU A 308 12.18 15.16 -16.16
C GLU A 308 11.11 14.53 -17.05
N SER A 309 10.29 13.60 -16.53
CA SER A 309 9.18 13.04 -17.31
C SER A 309 8.13 14.11 -17.67
N ILE A 310 7.76 15.00 -16.75
CA ILE A 310 6.88 16.16 -17.05
C ILE A 310 7.56 17.10 -18.04
N GLY A 311 8.86 17.34 -17.87
CA GLY A 311 9.67 18.15 -18.78
C GLY A 311 9.66 17.61 -20.21
N ASP A 312 9.80 16.30 -20.38
CA ASP A 312 9.76 15.65 -21.69
C ASP A 312 8.36 15.71 -22.34
N LEU A 313 7.31 15.46 -21.56
CA LEU A 313 5.93 15.62 -22.01
C LEU A 313 5.65 17.06 -22.45
N ASN A 314 6.13 18.05 -21.70
CA ASN A 314 5.96 19.46 -22.04
C ASN A 314 6.71 19.85 -23.32
N LYS A 315 7.79 19.17 -23.68
CA LYS A 315 8.44 19.36 -25.00
C LYS A 315 7.54 18.83 -26.12
N ILE A 316 6.93 17.67 -25.94
CA ILE A 316 6.15 16.98 -26.97
C ILE A 316 4.75 17.58 -27.17
N LEU A 317 4.06 17.90 -26.06
CA LEU A 317 2.64 18.25 -26.06
C LEU A 317 2.41 19.75 -26.21
N SER A 318 1.33 20.11 -26.90
CA SER A 318 0.84 21.49 -27.05
C SER A 318 -0.02 21.94 -25.86
N ILE A 319 -0.53 20.99 -25.07
CA ILE A 319 -1.35 21.23 -23.89
C ILE A 319 -0.63 20.71 -22.65
N SER A 320 -0.99 21.23 -21.48
CA SER A 320 -0.42 20.75 -20.21
C SER A 320 -0.83 19.28 -19.99
N PRO A 321 0.11 18.39 -19.61
CA PRO A 321 -0.19 16.99 -19.33
C PRO A 321 -1.28 16.80 -18.28
N GLU A 322 -1.39 17.72 -17.32
CA GLU A 322 -2.38 17.71 -16.24
C GLU A 322 -3.83 17.90 -16.74
N SER A 323 -4.01 18.45 -17.94
CA SER A 323 -5.34 18.66 -18.55
C SER A 323 -5.89 17.43 -19.27
N ILE A 324 -5.07 16.40 -19.49
CA ILE A 324 -5.45 15.18 -20.20
C ILE A 324 -6.19 14.25 -19.23
N THR A 325 -7.34 13.71 -19.63
CA THR A 325 -8.14 12.81 -18.78
C THR A 325 -7.88 11.34 -19.10
N LEU A 326 -8.15 10.43 -18.14
CA LEU A 326 -8.04 8.99 -18.37
C LEU A 326 -8.91 8.53 -19.56
N LYS A 327 -10.11 9.11 -19.69
CA LYS A 327 -11.00 8.87 -20.82
C LYS A 327 -10.33 9.23 -22.16
N THR A 328 -9.72 10.41 -22.24
CA THR A 328 -8.99 10.86 -23.44
C THR A 328 -7.86 9.90 -23.80
N ILE A 329 -7.10 9.41 -22.81
CA ILE A 329 -6.02 8.43 -23.04
C ILE A 329 -6.58 7.11 -23.58
N ILE A 330 -7.66 6.58 -22.99
CA ILE A 330 -8.29 5.33 -23.44
C ILE A 330 -8.78 5.47 -24.90
N GLU A 331 -9.41 6.59 -25.25
CA GLU A 331 -9.87 6.85 -26.61
C GLU A 331 -8.70 6.99 -27.61
N ALA A 332 -7.58 7.58 -27.16
CA ALA A 332 -6.36 7.73 -27.94
C ALA A 332 -5.68 6.38 -28.19
N GLU A 333 -5.59 5.52 -27.17
CA GLU A 333 -5.08 4.15 -27.33
C GLU A 333 -5.96 3.31 -28.24
N ALA A 334 -7.28 3.43 -28.14
CA ALA A 334 -8.19 2.77 -29.07
C ALA A 334 -7.94 3.21 -30.52
N ALA A 335 -7.60 4.49 -30.74
CA ALA A 335 -7.24 4.99 -32.06
C ALA A 335 -5.91 4.40 -32.55
N LEU A 336 -4.91 4.27 -31.67
CA LEU A 336 -3.63 3.61 -32.00
C LEU A 336 -3.81 2.11 -32.29
N LEU A 337 -4.71 1.43 -31.57
CA LEU A 337 -5.05 0.02 -31.81
C LEU A 337 -5.75 -0.16 -33.17
N GLU A 338 -6.71 0.72 -33.48
CA GLU A 338 -7.37 0.77 -34.79
C GLU A 338 -6.37 1.01 -35.91
N LEU A 339 -5.44 1.96 -35.71
CA LEU A 339 -4.37 2.21 -36.67
C LEU A 339 -3.47 0.98 -36.85
N LYS A 340 -3.15 0.26 -35.77
CA LYS A 340 -2.34 -0.97 -35.83
C LYS A 340 -3.01 -2.07 -36.65
N SER A 341 -4.33 -2.21 -36.58
CA SER A 341 -5.08 -3.27 -37.25
C SER A 341 -5.47 -2.91 -38.68
N THR A 342 -5.85 -1.66 -38.95
CA THR A 342 -6.42 -1.23 -40.23
C THR A 342 -5.49 -0.36 -41.08
N ASN A 343 -4.41 0.17 -40.48
CA ASN A 343 -3.53 1.17 -41.09
C ASN A 343 -4.29 2.42 -41.59
N ASN A 344 -5.42 2.74 -40.96
CA ASN A 344 -6.30 3.84 -41.32
C ASN A 344 -5.73 5.20 -40.86
N SER A 345 -5.44 6.10 -41.80
CA SER A 345 -4.93 7.45 -41.50
C SER A 345 -5.90 8.31 -40.69
N ALA A 346 -7.21 8.05 -40.76
CA ALA A 346 -8.20 8.74 -39.93
C ALA A 346 -8.03 8.42 -38.43
N ALA A 347 -7.60 7.20 -38.09
CA ALA A 347 -7.32 6.83 -36.70
C ALA A 347 -6.10 7.58 -36.14
N ALA A 348 -5.07 7.79 -36.97
CA ALA A 348 -3.93 8.63 -36.60
C ALA A 348 -4.33 10.11 -36.38
N LEU A 349 -5.21 10.66 -37.21
CA LEU A 349 -5.73 12.02 -37.01
C LEU A 349 -6.53 12.14 -35.71
N ARG A 350 -7.37 11.14 -35.39
CA ARG A 350 -8.12 11.08 -34.12
C ARG A 350 -7.20 11.02 -32.92
N PHE A 351 -6.08 10.29 -33.02
CA PHE A 351 -5.08 10.28 -31.95
C PHE A 351 -4.51 11.68 -31.70
N TYR A 352 -4.07 12.38 -32.75
CA TYR A 352 -3.47 13.72 -32.60
C TYR A 352 -4.48 14.80 -32.17
N SER A 353 -5.78 14.61 -32.43
CA SER A 353 -6.82 15.50 -31.89
C SER A 353 -7.08 15.26 -30.40
N LEU A 354 -6.97 14.02 -29.93
CA LEU A 354 -7.12 13.66 -28.51
C LEU A 354 -5.89 14.01 -27.68
N ILE A 355 -4.69 13.85 -28.24
CA ILE A 355 -3.40 14.16 -27.60
C ILE A 355 -2.67 15.19 -28.47
N PRO A 356 -2.95 16.50 -28.31
CA PRO A 356 -2.37 17.56 -29.13
C PRO A 356 -0.85 17.67 -28.94
N HIS A 357 -0.10 17.44 -30.00
CA HIS A 357 1.37 17.59 -30.04
C HIS A 357 1.77 18.99 -30.52
N ARG A 358 2.96 19.47 -30.19
CA ARG A 358 3.52 20.69 -30.80
C ARG A 358 3.82 20.46 -32.27
N GLN A 359 3.80 21.52 -33.07
CA GLN A 359 3.95 21.42 -34.53
C GLN A 359 5.23 20.69 -34.94
N GLU A 360 6.33 20.90 -34.23
CA GLU A 360 7.63 20.22 -34.45
C GLU A 360 7.63 18.72 -34.08
N TYR A 361 6.62 18.23 -33.37
CA TYR A 361 6.43 16.81 -33.07
C TYR A 361 5.24 16.21 -33.84
N ASN A 362 4.63 17.00 -34.72
CA ASN A 362 3.51 16.64 -35.58
C ASN A 362 3.98 16.53 -37.04
N ILE A 363 4.96 15.67 -37.30
CA ILE A 363 5.62 15.60 -38.61
C ILE A 363 5.02 14.42 -39.42
N ASP A 364 3.81 14.62 -39.95
CA ASP A 364 3.14 13.88 -41.04
C ASP A 364 2.65 12.42 -40.85
N LEU A 365 2.01 12.11 -39.71
CA LEU A 365 1.35 10.83 -39.35
C LEU A 365 2.30 9.70 -38.90
N ILE A 366 1.71 8.75 -38.17
CA ILE A 366 2.39 7.57 -37.63
C ILE A 366 2.67 6.59 -38.78
N LYS A 367 3.85 6.69 -39.41
CA LYS A 367 4.19 5.99 -40.67
C LYS A 367 4.75 4.58 -40.50
N ASN A 368 5.22 4.20 -39.32
CA ASN A 368 5.89 2.92 -39.11
C ASN A 368 5.63 2.37 -37.70
N ARG A 369 5.95 1.09 -37.51
CA ARG A 369 5.74 0.39 -36.23
C ARG A 369 6.47 1.05 -35.06
N ARG A 370 7.66 1.62 -35.31
CA ARG A 370 8.44 2.31 -34.26
C ARG A 370 7.72 3.57 -33.79
N ALA A 371 7.27 4.42 -34.70
CA ALA A 371 6.50 5.61 -34.38
C ALA A 371 5.19 5.24 -33.66
N LEU A 372 4.55 4.14 -34.05
CA LEU A 372 3.36 3.63 -33.37
C LEU A 372 3.68 3.22 -31.92
N THR A 373 4.76 2.47 -31.70
CA THR A 373 5.22 2.10 -30.37
C THR A 373 5.54 3.33 -29.53
N GLU A 374 6.23 4.32 -30.08
CA GLU A 374 6.54 5.58 -29.38
C GLU A 374 5.26 6.32 -28.94
N LYS A 375 4.18 6.29 -29.74
CA LYS A 375 2.88 6.87 -29.33
C LYS A 375 2.13 6.04 -28.30
N ILE A 376 2.24 4.71 -28.35
CA ILE A 376 1.71 3.83 -27.30
C ILE A 376 2.44 4.11 -25.99
N ASP A 377 3.77 4.19 -26.03
CA ASP A 377 4.60 4.48 -24.85
C ASP A 377 4.28 5.86 -24.27
N LEU A 378 4.00 6.86 -25.12
CA LEU A 378 3.50 8.17 -24.67
C LEU A 378 2.17 8.08 -23.92
N CYS A 379 1.18 7.34 -24.45
CA CYS A 379 -0.09 7.11 -23.74
C CYS A 379 0.12 6.43 -22.39
N GLN A 380 1.04 5.46 -22.34
CA GLN A 380 1.36 4.75 -21.11
C GLN A 380 2.04 5.67 -20.08
N MET A 381 2.96 6.54 -20.51
CA MET A 381 3.57 7.56 -19.66
C MET A 381 2.53 8.56 -19.13
N LEU A 382 1.60 9.01 -19.97
CA LEU A 382 0.50 9.88 -19.55
C LEU A 382 -0.43 9.18 -18.55
N ARG A 383 -0.68 7.89 -18.71
CA ARG A 383 -1.46 7.09 -17.74
C ARG A 383 -0.74 6.97 -16.40
N ASP A 384 0.57 6.73 -16.39
CA ASP A 384 1.34 6.68 -15.14
C ASP A 384 1.25 8.00 -14.38
N MET A 385 1.34 9.12 -15.11
CA MET A 385 1.14 10.47 -14.57
C MET A 385 -0.26 10.67 -13.99
N LEU A 386 -1.32 10.27 -14.69
CA LEU A 386 -2.68 10.41 -14.18
C LEU A 386 -2.99 9.51 -12.99
N THR A 387 -2.34 8.34 -12.90
CA THR A 387 -2.47 7.47 -11.73
C THR A 387 -2.05 8.22 -10.45
N VAL A 388 -1.08 9.14 -10.52
CA VAL A 388 -0.74 10.02 -9.39
C VAL A 388 -1.86 11.01 -9.08
N ASN A 389 -2.48 11.60 -10.09
CA ASN A 389 -3.56 12.59 -9.91
C ASN A 389 -4.81 11.97 -9.29
N GLU A 390 -5.17 10.73 -9.67
CA GLU A 390 -6.26 9.98 -9.05
C GLU A 390 -5.94 9.62 -7.58
N LEU A 391 -4.69 9.23 -7.29
CA LEU A 391 -4.21 8.95 -5.93
C LEU A 391 -4.10 10.20 -5.04
N THR A 392 -4.23 11.40 -5.60
CA THR A 392 -4.06 12.69 -4.89
C THR A 392 -5.30 13.56 -4.90
N ASN A 393 -6.47 13.02 -5.30
CA ASN A 393 -7.70 13.78 -5.46
C ASN A 393 -7.52 15.05 -6.31
N TRP A 394 -6.79 14.94 -7.43
CA TRP A 394 -6.61 16.04 -8.40
C TRP A 394 -5.97 17.31 -7.83
N ASN A 395 -5.17 17.19 -6.77
CA ASN A 395 -4.42 18.33 -6.22
C ASN A 395 -3.22 18.65 -7.11
N VAL A 396 -3.09 19.92 -7.52
CA VAL A 396 -2.06 20.48 -8.43
C VAL A 396 -0.62 20.24 -7.92
N LYS A 397 -0.43 19.91 -6.65
CA LYS A 397 0.84 19.41 -6.10
C LYS A 397 0.64 18.05 -5.44
N ALA A 398 0.81 16.99 -6.22
CA ALA A 398 0.84 15.64 -5.69
C ALA A 398 1.93 15.52 -4.60
N PRO A 399 1.58 15.09 -3.36
CA PRO A 399 2.59 14.80 -2.33
C PRO A 399 3.56 13.73 -2.82
N ILE A 400 4.81 13.80 -2.36
CA ILE A 400 5.89 12.90 -2.77
C ILE A 400 5.53 11.42 -2.53
N GLU A 401 4.74 11.14 -1.51
CA GLU A 401 4.26 9.81 -1.17
C GLU A 401 3.29 9.26 -2.23
N ALA A 402 2.50 10.12 -2.88
CA ALA A 402 1.62 9.67 -3.95
C ALA A 402 2.38 9.41 -5.25
N LYS A 403 3.33 10.29 -5.58
CA LYS A 403 4.33 10.09 -6.62
C LYS A 403 5.07 8.77 -6.43
N TYR A 404 5.48 8.47 -5.19
CA TYR A 404 6.10 7.20 -4.83
C TYR A 404 5.18 6.00 -5.05
N ARG A 405 3.95 6.04 -4.51
CA ARG A 405 2.96 4.95 -4.65
C ARG A 405 2.66 4.63 -6.12
N ALA A 406 2.62 5.64 -6.99
CA ALA A 406 2.38 5.43 -8.42
C ALA A 406 3.51 4.67 -9.13
N LEU A 407 4.74 4.69 -8.60
CA LEU A 407 5.83 3.85 -9.11
C LEU A 407 5.61 2.37 -8.82
N LYS A 408 4.69 1.98 -7.92
CA LYS A 408 4.39 0.57 -7.58
C LYS A 408 5.65 -0.27 -7.30
N CYS A 409 6.68 0.42 -6.83
CA CYS A 409 8.02 -0.09 -6.69
C CYS A 409 8.55 0.34 -5.34
N HIS A 410 9.09 -0.62 -4.62
CA HIS A 410 9.76 -0.36 -3.36
C HIS A 410 11.19 0.12 -3.62
N ILE A 411 11.58 1.26 -3.06
CA ILE A 411 12.90 1.87 -3.26
C ILE A 411 13.50 2.24 -1.90
N GLU A 412 14.75 1.82 -1.65
CA GLU A 412 15.52 2.13 -0.44
C GLU A 412 16.93 2.60 -0.80
N THR A 413 17.46 3.56 -0.04
CA THR A 413 18.87 3.97 -0.18
C THR A 413 19.78 2.89 0.39
N VAL A 414 20.78 2.48 -0.39
CA VAL A 414 21.86 1.62 0.09
C VAL A 414 22.95 2.51 0.67
N ALA A 415 23.20 2.40 1.98
CA ALA A 415 24.21 3.23 2.64
C ALA A 415 25.63 2.90 2.13
N SER A 416 26.45 3.93 1.91
CA SER A 416 27.81 3.79 1.36
C SER A 416 28.76 2.96 2.23
N SER A 417 28.44 2.79 3.50
CA SER A 417 29.18 1.95 4.43
C SER A 417 28.95 0.44 4.23
N THR A 418 27.87 0.04 3.54
CA THR A 418 27.49 -1.38 3.43
C THR A 418 28.38 -2.14 2.46
N PRO A 419 28.54 -3.47 2.65
CA PRO A 419 29.22 -4.33 1.69
C PRO A 419 28.56 -4.30 0.31
N GLU A 420 27.22 -4.21 0.26
CA GLU A 420 26.45 -4.12 -0.98
C GLU A 420 26.86 -2.92 -1.82
N PHE A 421 26.91 -1.72 -1.23
CA PHE A 421 27.34 -0.52 -1.94
C PHE A 421 28.76 -0.68 -2.50
N LYS A 422 29.70 -1.13 -1.66
CA LYS A 422 31.10 -1.30 -2.05
C LYS A 422 31.26 -2.32 -3.18
N ASN A 423 30.48 -3.40 -3.14
CA ASN A 423 30.49 -4.40 -4.21
C ASN A 423 30.00 -3.80 -5.53
N ILE A 424 28.87 -3.09 -5.53
CA ILE A 424 28.37 -2.40 -6.72
C ILE A 424 29.40 -1.39 -7.26
N ALA A 425 30.01 -0.60 -6.37
CA ALA A 425 31.04 0.36 -6.75
C ALA A 425 32.25 -0.32 -7.40
N ASN A 426 32.72 -1.43 -6.84
CA ASN A 426 33.83 -2.20 -7.39
C ASN A 426 33.49 -2.84 -8.75
N ILE A 427 32.27 -3.34 -8.94
CA ILE A 427 31.84 -3.92 -10.23
C ILE A 427 31.83 -2.82 -11.30
N ILE A 428 31.27 -1.64 -10.99
CA ILE A 428 31.25 -0.50 -11.92
C ILE A 428 32.68 -0.09 -12.26
N GLN A 429 33.52 0.17 -11.25
CA GLN A 429 34.89 0.64 -11.45
C GLN A 429 35.75 -0.36 -12.23
N SER A 430 35.56 -1.67 -12.01
CA SER A 430 36.31 -2.71 -12.74
C SER A 430 35.79 -2.96 -14.16
N SER A 431 34.57 -2.50 -14.47
CA SER A 431 33.94 -2.61 -15.79
C SER A 431 34.11 -1.36 -16.68
N THR A 432 34.75 -0.30 -16.17
CA THR A 432 34.95 0.96 -16.90
C THR A 432 36.36 1.00 -17.49
N ASP A 433 36.51 1.55 -18.70
CA ASP A 433 37.84 1.80 -19.30
C ASP A 433 38.63 2.83 -18.47
N SER A 434 39.96 2.73 -18.47
CA SER A 434 40.85 3.47 -17.56
C SER A 434 40.76 4.99 -17.62
N ASP A 435 40.18 5.54 -18.69
CA ASP A 435 40.14 6.98 -18.96
C ASP A 435 38.83 7.64 -18.51
N GLU A 436 37.78 6.87 -18.18
CA GLU A 436 36.50 7.40 -17.72
C GLU A 436 36.31 7.22 -16.21
N GLN A 437 36.31 8.33 -15.46
CA GLN A 437 36.07 8.31 -14.02
C GLN A 437 34.57 8.45 -13.72
N ILE A 438 33.88 7.33 -13.46
CA ILE A 438 32.49 7.33 -13.00
C ILE A 438 32.46 7.59 -11.49
N VAL A 439 31.75 8.64 -11.06
CA VAL A 439 31.49 8.94 -9.64
C VAL A 439 30.10 8.48 -9.25
N ILE A 440 30.01 7.55 -8.31
CA ILE A 440 28.75 7.01 -7.81
C ILE A 440 28.25 7.91 -6.67
N HIS A 441 27.18 8.65 -6.92
CA HIS A 441 26.56 9.52 -5.91
C HIS A 441 25.66 8.74 -4.95
N ASN A 442 24.78 7.89 -5.47
CA ASN A 442 23.81 7.11 -4.70
C ASN A 442 23.66 5.71 -5.30
N VAL A 443 23.34 4.74 -4.45
CA VAL A 443 22.90 3.40 -4.86
C VAL A 443 21.54 3.16 -4.21
N PHE A 444 20.60 2.68 -5.01
CA PHE A 444 19.25 2.40 -4.54
C PHE A 444 18.94 0.91 -4.74
N SER A 445 18.38 0.29 -3.70
CA SER A 445 17.77 -1.04 -3.80
C SER A 445 16.34 -0.87 -4.30
N VAL A 446 15.97 -1.66 -5.31
CA VAL A 446 14.71 -1.54 -6.03
C VAL A 446 14.02 -2.90 -6.03
N ALA A 447 12.76 -2.94 -5.59
CA ALA A 447 11.97 -4.17 -5.57
C ALA A 447 10.56 -3.94 -6.13
N LYS A 448 10.27 -4.60 -7.26
CA LYS A 448 8.97 -4.56 -7.92
C LYS A 448 8.17 -5.82 -7.63
N GLN A 449 6.89 -5.63 -7.33
CA GLN A 449 6.00 -6.74 -7.00
C GLN A 449 5.84 -7.72 -8.18
N THR A 450 5.65 -7.20 -9.39
CA THR A 450 5.52 -8.00 -10.62
C THR A 450 6.74 -8.86 -10.85
N ASP A 451 7.93 -8.27 -10.68
CA ASP A 451 9.20 -8.93 -10.93
C ASP A 451 9.43 -10.02 -9.90
N ALA A 452 9.20 -9.73 -8.62
CA ALA A 452 9.33 -10.71 -7.54
C ALA A 452 8.39 -11.93 -7.74
N LEU A 453 7.20 -11.71 -8.29
CA LEU A 453 6.21 -12.78 -8.54
C LEU A 453 6.50 -13.60 -9.80
N ASN A 454 7.14 -13.00 -10.82
CA ASN A 454 7.33 -13.60 -12.13
C ASN A 454 8.77 -14.07 -12.40
N PHE A 455 9.74 -13.72 -11.54
CA PHE A 455 11.14 -14.08 -11.72
C PHE A 455 11.35 -15.61 -11.69
N CYS A 456 11.84 -16.16 -12.81
CA CYS A 456 11.99 -17.60 -12.99
C CYS A 456 13.30 -18.11 -12.37
N THR A 457 13.21 -18.58 -11.13
CA THR A 457 14.41 -18.98 -10.39
C THR A 457 14.89 -20.40 -10.61
N THR A 458 14.11 -21.20 -11.34
CA THR A 458 14.49 -22.56 -11.71
C THR A 458 15.52 -22.58 -12.83
N LEU A 459 15.70 -21.46 -13.53
CA LEU A 459 16.74 -21.31 -14.54
C LEU A 459 18.10 -21.17 -13.86
N SER A 460 19.07 -21.93 -14.37
CA SER A 460 20.48 -21.82 -14.02
C SER A 460 21.11 -20.56 -14.63
N HIS A 461 22.34 -20.23 -14.20
CA HIS A 461 23.13 -19.10 -14.71
C HIS A 461 22.51 -17.71 -14.48
N GLN A 462 21.91 -17.49 -13.30
CA GLN A 462 21.48 -16.17 -12.87
C GLN A 462 22.69 -15.25 -12.70
N ARG A 463 22.67 -14.10 -13.40
CA ARG A 463 23.74 -13.10 -13.37
C ARG A 463 23.15 -11.72 -13.17
N GLN A 464 23.85 -10.87 -12.45
CA GLN A 464 23.58 -9.45 -12.38
C GLN A 464 24.21 -8.76 -13.59
N LEU A 465 23.42 -7.99 -14.33
CA LEU A 465 23.83 -7.32 -15.57
C LEU A 465 23.49 -5.83 -15.50
N PHE A 466 24.23 -5.01 -16.24
CA PHE A 466 23.96 -3.59 -16.36
C PHE A 466 22.87 -3.30 -17.39
N HIS A 467 22.02 -2.32 -17.07
CA HIS A 467 21.06 -1.74 -18.01
C HIS A 467 21.09 -0.22 -17.86
N GLY A 468 21.43 0.48 -18.95
CA GLY A 468 21.38 1.94 -19.04
C GLY A 468 20.17 2.38 -19.86
N SER A 469 19.47 3.41 -19.40
CA SER A 469 18.34 4.01 -20.11
C SER A 469 18.35 5.52 -19.97
N LYS A 470 17.65 6.22 -20.87
CA LYS A 470 17.44 7.66 -20.72
C LYS A 470 16.62 7.93 -19.47
N TYR A 471 16.91 9.05 -18.82
CA TYR A 471 16.27 9.43 -17.58
C TYR A 471 14.73 9.46 -17.68
N VAL A 472 14.18 9.99 -18.78
CA VAL A 472 12.74 10.07 -19.07
C VAL A 472 12.01 8.71 -19.04
N ASN A 473 12.73 7.60 -19.23
CA ASN A 473 12.15 6.26 -19.27
C ASN A 473 11.99 5.64 -17.87
N PHE A 474 12.66 6.17 -16.84
CA PHE A 474 12.68 5.54 -15.52
C PHE A 474 11.31 5.54 -14.84
N LEU A 475 10.45 6.53 -15.12
CA LEU A 475 9.07 6.51 -14.66
C LEU A 475 8.35 5.24 -15.15
N GLY A 476 8.46 4.93 -16.44
CA GLY A 476 7.87 3.74 -17.04
C GLY A 476 8.50 2.44 -16.54
N ILE A 477 9.84 2.39 -16.42
CA ILE A 477 10.59 1.21 -15.96
C ILE A 477 10.25 0.83 -14.52
N LEU A 478 10.06 1.83 -13.65
CA LEU A 478 9.72 1.59 -12.25
C LEU A 478 8.24 1.24 -12.07
N SER A 479 7.34 1.95 -12.77
CA SER A 479 5.88 1.77 -12.64
C SER A 479 5.32 0.49 -13.29
N ARG A 480 6.00 -0.08 -14.28
CA ARG A 480 5.61 -1.28 -15.03
C ARG A 480 6.79 -2.19 -15.22
#